data_AF-A0ABD5GF24-F1
#
_entry.id   AF-A0ABD5GF24-F1
#
_cell.length_a   1.000
_cell.length_b   1.000
_cell.length_c   1.000
_cell.angle_alpha   90.00
_cell.angle_beta   90.00
_cell.angle_gamma   90.00
#
_symmetry.space_group_name_H-M   'P 1'
#
loop_
_entity.id
_entity.type
_entity.pdbx_description
1 polymer ?
#
loop_
_entity_poly.entity_id
_entity_poly.type
_entity_poly.pdbx_seq_one_letter_code
_entity_poly.pdbx_strand_id
1 'polypeptide(L)'
;MAMTSQQRSAKAAERRRQRGEEELRHRVRPGIKAKLADLMTWHGIEEISEAVQLMTLNLHALGPEGSAPAFAVPRHEITISENVAHKLRATGAAEAERLDQEER
;
A
#
# COMPACT_ATOMS: atom_id res chain seq x y z
N MET A 1 -28.79 40.40 -4.37
CA MET A 1 -28.16 39.52 -5.39
C MET A 1 -27.72 38.25 -4.69
N ALA A 2 -28.23 37.08 -5.11
CA ALA A 2 -27.76 35.81 -4.55
C ALA A 2 -26.29 35.58 -4.96
N MET A 3 -25.48 35.05 -4.05
CA MET A 3 -24.08 34.73 -4.35
C MET A 3 -23.97 33.78 -5.54
N THR A 4 -23.01 34.06 -6.43
CA THR A 4 -22.72 33.17 -7.56
C THR A 4 -22.04 31.89 -7.07
N SER A 5 -22.12 30.82 -7.87
CA SER A 5 -21.43 29.55 -7.57
C SER A 5 -19.93 29.76 -7.31
N GLN A 6 -19.28 30.61 -8.12
CA GLN A 6 -17.85 30.91 -8.03
C GLN A 6 -17.48 31.64 -6.73
N GLN A 7 -18.31 32.59 -6.28
CA GLN A 7 -18.12 33.28 -5.01
C GLN A 7 -18.24 32.33 -3.81
N ARG A 8 -19.17 31.35 -3.86
CA ARG A 8 -19.30 30.32 -2.83
C ARG A 8 -18.07 29.41 -2.78
N SER A 9 -17.58 28.96 -3.93
CA SER A 9 -16.37 28.13 -4.01
C SER A 9 -15.13 28.87 -3.50
N ALA A 10 -14.96 30.15 -3.86
CA ALA A 10 -13.85 30.97 -3.37
C ALA A 10 -13.90 31.16 -1.85
N LYS A 11 -15.08 31.45 -1.29
CA LYS A 11 -15.26 31.58 0.17
C LYS A 11 -14.99 30.27 0.90
N ALA A 12 -15.39 29.13 0.33
CA ALA A 12 -15.08 27.82 0.89
C ALA A 12 -13.57 27.53 0.86
N ALA A 13 -12.89 27.82 -0.27
CA ALA A 13 -11.44 27.65 -0.38
C ALA A 13 -10.65 28.53 0.61
N GLU A 14 -11.10 29.77 0.83
CA GLU A 14 -10.52 30.67 1.84
C GLU A 14 -10.65 30.08 3.25
N ARG A 15 -11.83 29.55 3.62
CA ARG A 15 -12.02 28.90 4.93
C ARG A 15 -11.09 27.69 5.13
N ARG A 16 -10.84 26.90 4.07
CA ARG A 16 -9.91 25.76 4.12
C ARG A 16 -8.48 26.24 4.39
N ARG A 17 -8.03 27.27 3.66
CA ARG A 17 -6.71 27.90 3.89
C ARG A 17 -6.55 28.43 5.30
N GLN A 18 -7.57 29.12 5.84
CA GLN A 18 -7.54 29.65 7.21
C GLN A 18 -7.41 28.56 8.28
N ARG A 19 -7.92 27.36 8.00
CA ARG A 19 -7.84 26.21 8.90
C ARG A 19 -6.60 25.34 8.67
N GLY A 20 -5.76 25.70 7.71
CA GLY A 20 -4.63 24.86 7.29
C GLY A 20 -5.07 23.51 6.71
N GLU A 21 -6.30 23.41 6.21
CA GLU A 21 -6.79 22.17 5.58
C GLU A 21 -6.06 21.96 4.24
N GLU A 22 -5.32 20.86 4.14
CA GLU A 22 -4.69 20.42 2.89
C GLU A 22 -5.51 19.33 2.21
N GLU A 23 -5.67 19.45 0.88
CA GLU A 23 -6.39 18.46 0.08
C GLU A 23 -5.45 17.31 -0.32
N LEU A 24 -5.70 16.11 0.19
CA LEU A 24 -4.98 14.90 -0.21
C LEU A 24 -5.70 14.19 -1.37
N ARG A 25 -5.24 14.43 -2.60
CA ARG A 25 -5.76 13.75 -3.80
C ARG A 25 -5.03 12.44 -4.04
N HIS A 26 -5.72 11.32 -3.86
CA HIS A 26 -5.13 9.99 -4.01
C HIS A 26 -5.78 9.19 -5.16
N ARG A 27 -4.97 8.77 -6.14
CA ARG A 27 -5.43 7.92 -7.26
C ARG A 27 -5.02 6.48 -7.00
N VAL A 28 -6.00 5.59 -6.88
CA VAL A 28 -5.79 4.19 -6.50
C VAL A 28 -6.23 3.20 -7.57
N ARG A 29 -5.59 2.03 -7.61
CA ARG A 29 -6.04 0.89 -8.41
C ARG A 29 -7.20 0.17 -7.70
N PRO A 30 -8.07 -0.56 -8.43
CA PRO A 30 -9.23 -1.24 -7.84
C PRO A 30 -8.89 -2.17 -6.66
N GLY A 31 -7.76 -2.89 -6.72
CA GLY A 31 -7.34 -3.79 -5.63
C GLY A 31 -7.03 -3.07 -4.32
N ILE A 32 -6.47 -1.86 -4.37
CA ILE A 32 -6.24 -1.05 -3.16
C ILE A 32 -7.58 -0.52 -2.62
N LYS A 33 -8.48 -0.08 -3.52
CA LYS A 33 -9.81 0.38 -3.14
C LYS A 33 -10.62 -0.72 -2.45
N ALA A 34 -10.54 -1.97 -2.92
CA ALA A 34 -11.20 -3.11 -2.29
C ALA A 34 -10.67 -3.35 -0.86
N LYS A 35 -9.35 -3.36 -0.67
CA LYS A 35 -8.74 -3.50 0.66
C LYS A 35 -9.17 -2.41 1.63
N LEU A 36 -9.26 -1.16 1.16
CA LEU A 36 -9.79 -0.07 1.96
C LEU A 36 -11.26 -0.29 2.35
N ALA A 37 -12.10 -0.79 1.43
CA ALA A 37 -13.49 -1.11 1.72
C ALA A 37 -13.64 -2.24 2.74
N ASP A 38 -12.74 -3.25 2.70
CA ASP A 38 -12.71 -4.32 3.70
C ASP A 38 -12.39 -3.75 5.09
N LEU A 39 -11.34 -2.92 5.20
CA LEU A 39 -10.97 -2.25 6.46
C LEU A 39 -12.13 -1.42 7.02
N MET A 40 -12.78 -0.63 6.15
CA MET A 40 -13.95 0.17 6.52
C MET A 40 -15.09 -0.71 7.04
N THR A 41 -15.39 -1.82 6.36
CA THR A 41 -16.44 -2.77 6.76
C THR A 41 -16.12 -3.42 8.10
N TRP A 42 -14.87 -3.84 8.33
CA TRP A 42 -14.46 -4.48 9.59
C TRP A 42 -14.60 -3.57 10.80
N HIS A 43 -14.50 -2.25 10.60
CA HIS A 43 -14.55 -1.26 11.67
C HIS A 43 -15.83 -0.40 11.66
N GLY A 44 -16.79 -0.71 10.79
CA GLY A 44 -18.06 0.03 10.71
C GLY A 44 -17.90 1.50 10.28
N ILE A 45 -16.89 1.80 9.47
CA ILE A 45 -16.60 3.16 9.00
C ILE A 45 -17.25 3.37 7.64
N GLU A 46 -18.06 4.42 7.50
CA GLU A 46 -18.78 4.72 6.25
C GLU A 46 -17.99 5.68 5.34
N GLU A 47 -17.17 6.55 5.93
CA GLU A 47 -16.46 7.60 5.21
C GLU A 47 -14.97 7.29 5.01
N ILE A 48 -14.50 7.40 3.77
CA ILE A 48 -13.10 7.13 3.41
C ILE A 48 -12.14 8.10 4.14
N SER A 49 -12.52 9.37 4.25
CA SER A 49 -11.70 10.39 4.92
C SER A 49 -11.51 10.07 6.39
N GLU A 50 -12.56 9.58 7.05
CA GLU A 50 -12.50 9.14 8.45
C GLU A 50 -11.59 7.92 8.60
N ALA A 51 -11.72 6.90 7.73
CA ALA A 51 -10.86 5.73 7.75
C ALA A 51 -9.37 6.12 7.63
N VAL A 52 -9.04 7.02 6.71
CA VAL A 52 -7.66 7.49 6.50
C VAL A 52 -7.14 8.28 7.70
N GLN A 53 -7.97 9.14 8.30
CA GLN A 53 -7.60 9.90 9.50
C GLN A 53 -7.37 8.97 10.69
N LEU A 54 -8.28 8.02 10.94
CA LEU A 54 -8.15 7.04 12.01
C LEU A 54 -6.92 6.16 11.84
N MET A 55 -6.65 5.67 10.63
CA MET A 55 -5.41 4.91 10.35
C MET A 55 -4.17 5.75 10.67
N THR A 56 -4.13 7.01 10.24
CA THR A 56 -2.99 7.90 10.48
C THR A 56 -2.77 8.15 11.98
N LEU A 57 -3.84 8.47 12.72
CA LEU A 57 -3.77 8.75 14.15
C LEU A 57 -3.37 7.50 14.95
N ASN A 58 -3.99 6.35 14.66
CA ASN A 58 -3.70 5.12 15.39
C ASN A 58 -2.30 4.60 15.09
N LEU A 59 -1.86 4.63 13.81
CA LEU A 59 -0.49 4.26 13.47
C LEU A 59 0.53 5.17 14.15
N HIS A 60 0.28 6.48 14.20
CA HIS A 60 1.17 7.39 14.91
C HIS A 60 1.24 7.08 16.42
N ALA A 61 0.11 6.77 17.05
CA ALA A 61 0.03 6.43 18.47
C ALA A 61 0.80 5.15 18.84
N LEU A 62 0.99 4.22 17.90
CA LEU A 62 1.82 3.02 18.08
C LEU A 62 3.33 3.32 18.13
N GLY A 63 3.75 4.54 17.79
CA GLY A 63 5.15 4.93 17.72
C GLY A 63 5.93 4.29 16.55
N PRO A 64 7.23 4.62 16.42
CA PRO A 64 8.03 4.20 15.27
C PRO A 64 8.11 2.68 15.09
N GLU A 65 8.36 1.94 16.18
CA GLU A 65 8.51 0.48 16.11
C GLU A 65 7.16 -0.22 15.91
N GLY A 66 6.11 0.22 16.62
CA GLY A 66 4.78 -0.39 16.52
C GLY A 66 4.09 -0.15 15.17
N SER A 67 4.38 0.98 14.52
CA SER A 67 3.84 1.28 13.18
C SER A 67 4.67 0.68 12.04
N ALA A 68 5.91 0.27 12.28
CA ALA A 68 6.83 -0.21 11.25
C ALA A 68 6.26 -1.34 10.36
N PRO A 69 5.52 -2.35 10.88
CA PRO A 69 4.96 -3.39 10.04
C PRO A 69 3.97 -2.89 8.99
N ALA A 70 3.22 -1.82 9.28
CA ALA A 70 2.25 -1.24 8.35
C ALA A 70 2.90 -0.52 7.16
N PHE A 71 4.17 -0.10 7.31
CA PHE A 71 4.96 0.55 6.27
C PHE A 71 6.02 -0.38 5.65
N ALA A 72 6.11 -1.63 6.11
CA ALA A 72 7.03 -2.60 5.56
C ALA A 72 6.63 -2.94 4.12
N VAL A 73 7.59 -2.87 3.20
CA VAL A 73 7.38 -3.40 1.85
C VAL A 73 7.13 -4.90 1.97
N PRO A 74 6.02 -5.44 1.44
CA PRO A 74 5.75 -6.86 1.52
C PRO A 74 6.85 -7.63 0.79
N ARG A 75 7.78 -8.21 1.56
CA ARG A 75 8.76 -9.16 1.05
C ARG A 75 8.10 -10.52 1.08
N HIS A 76 7.94 -11.12 -0.09
CA HIS A 76 7.62 -12.54 -0.16
C HIS A 76 8.92 -13.26 0.11
N GLU A 77 9.08 -13.82 1.31
CA GLU A 77 10.16 -14.74 1.59
C GLU A 77 9.94 -16.00 0.73
N ILE A 78 10.81 -16.22 -0.25
CA ILE A 78 10.75 -17.41 -1.09
C ILE A 78 11.47 -18.53 -0.33
N THR A 79 10.71 -19.33 0.40
CA THR A 79 11.23 -20.56 1.00
C THR A 79 11.25 -21.66 -0.07
N ILE A 80 12.44 -22.08 -0.49
CA ILE A 80 12.61 -23.22 -1.41
C ILE A 80 12.34 -24.51 -0.62
N SER A 81 11.34 -25.28 -1.05
CA SER A 81 11.10 -26.61 -0.45
C SER A 81 12.25 -27.56 -0.77
N GLU A 82 12.50 -28.54 0.11
CA GLU A 82 13.57 -29.52 -0.07
C GLU A 82 13.48 -30.25 -1.42
N ASN A 83 12.25 -30.61 -1.83
CA ASN A 83 12.00 -31.21 -3.15
C ASN A 83 12.42 -30.31 -4.32
N VAL A 84 12.17 -29.00 -4.23
CA VAL A 84 12.60 -28.04 -5.26
C VAL A 84 14.11 -27.85 -5.22
N ALA A 85 14.72 -27.82 -4.04
CA ALA A 85 16.17 -27.73 -3.89
C ALA A 85 16.88 -28.94 -4.52
N HIS A 86 16.36 -30.16 -4.31
CA HIS A 86 16.89 -31.37 -4.96
C HIS A 86 16.81 -31.30 -6.48
N LYS A 87 15.66 -30.87 -7.02
CA LYS A 87 15.50 -30.70 -8.47
C LYS A 87 16.48 -29.68 -9.03
N LEU A 88 16.60 -28.52 -8.40
CA LEU A 88 17.54 -27.47 -8.82
C LEU A 88 18.98 -27.98 -8.83
N ARG A 89 19.40 -28.75 -7.81
CA ARG A 89 20.74 -29.36 -7.77
C ARG A 89 20.96 -30.37 -8.88
N ALA A 90 20.01 -31.29 -9.09
CA ALA A 90 20.13 -32.32 -10.12
C ALA A 90 20.19 -31.72 -11.53
N THR A 91 19.31 -30.76 -11.83
CA THR A 91 19.32 -30.06 -13.11
C THR A 91 20.58 -29.23 -13.30
N GLY A 92 21.04 -28.54 -12.25
CA GLY A 92 22.29 -27.76 -12.30
C GLY A 92 23.52 -28.63 -12.58
N ALA A 93 23.60 -29.82 -11.97
CA ALA A 93 24.69 -30.76 -12.21
C ALA A 93 24.70 -31.29 -13.65
N ALA A 94 23.52 -31.66 -14.19
CA ALA A 94 23.40 -32.12 -15.56
C ALA A 94 23.76 -31.03 -16.59
N GLU A 95 23.37 -29.78 -16.32
CA GLU A 95 23.71 -28.64 -17.18
C GLU A 95 25.21 -28.35 -17.18
N ALA A 96 25.86 -28.41 -16.01
CA ALA A 96 27.30 -28.22 -15.90
C ALA A 96 28.07 -29.29 -16.69
N GLU A 97 27.66 -30.56 -16.59
CA GLU A 97 28.28 -31.64 -17.37
C GLU A 97 28.10 -31.45 -18.88
N ARG A 98 26.94 -30.96 -19.33
CA ARG A 98 26.71 -30.63 -20.76
C ARG A 98 27.67 -29.54 -21.23
N LEU A 99 27.82 -28.47 -20.45
CA LEU A 99 28.72 -27.35 -20.77
C LEU A 99 30.19 -27.80 -20.82
N ASP A 100 30.63 -28.62 -19.86
CA ASP A 100 31.99 -29.18 -19.84
C ASP A 100 32.27 -30.07 -21.07
N GLN A 101 31.25 -30.72 -21.62
CA GLN A 101 31.36 -31.51 -22.85
C GLN A 101 31.38 -30.64 -24.11
N GLU A 102 30.67 -29.50 -24.11
CA GLU A 102 30.65 -28.52 -25.20
C GLU A 102 31.96 -27.71 -25.29
N GLU A 103 32.67 -27.51 -24.17
CA GLU A 103 33.96 -26.81 -24.11
C GLU A 103 35.18 -27.68 -24.46
N ARG A 104 35.00 -28.99 -24.66
CA ARG A 104 36.06 -29.96 -25.01
C ARG A 104 36.19 -30.19 -26.51
#